data_AF-A0A2T6NDH8-F1
#
_entry.id   AF-A0A2T6NDH8-F1
#
_cell.length_a   1.000
_cell.length_b   1.000
_cell.length_c   1.000
_cell.angle_alpha   90.00
_cell.angle_beta   90.00
_cell.angle_gamma   90.00
#
_symmetry.space_group_name_H-M   'P 1'
#
loop_
_entity.id
_entity.type
_entity.pdbx_description
1 polymer ?
#
loop_
_entity_poly.entity_id
_entity_poly.type
_entity_poly.pdbx_seq_one_letter_code
_entity_poly.pdbx_strand_id
1 'polypeptide(L)'
;MEIISEWGTVFIALAVIFGLYMSWGIGANDVANAMGTSVGSGAITVKQAIIIAAIFEFAGAFIAGGSVTKTIRKGIIDPTSIVGNPELLIYGMLAALLASAIWLMFASTRGWPVSTTHSIVGAIVGFAMVGIGVDAVNWGKIGSIVASWIVSPMVGGFIALILMISIRKLILNTDNPFARAKTWAPVYVFLVGWIVSLVTLFKGLKHLKLECVFSPNLPPILSESCHLNSGKLPAIGASATRVLCIVTQTR
;
A
#
# COMPACT_ATOMS: atom_id res chain seq x y z
N MET A 1 26.34 -17.96 -13.02
CA MET A 1 26.23 -16.55 -13.49
C MET A 1 26.06 -16.42 -15.01
N GLU A 2 26.49 -17.39 -15.83
CA GLU A 2 26.27 -17.34 -17.30
C GLU A 2 24.79 -17.27 -17.69
N ILE A 3 23.92 -18.11 -17.09
CA ILE A 3 22.47 -18.11 -17.38
C ILE A 3 21.81 -16.73 -17.22
N ILE A 4 22.16 -15.99 -16.16
CA ILE A 4 21.56 -14.67 -15.91
C ILE A 4 22.07 -13.66 -16.94
N SER A 5 23.34 -13.76 -17.35
CA SER A 5 23.92 -12.87 -18.35
C SER A 5 23.36 -13.12 -19.75
N GLU A 6 23.08 -14.38 -20.11
CA GLU A 6 22.56 -14.74 -21.43
C GLU A 6 21.04 -14.58 -21.54
N TRP A 7 20.29 -15.01 -20.51
CA TRP A 7 18.82 -15.04 -20.53
C TRP A 7 18.17 -13.91 -19.74
N GLY A 8 18.96 -12.94 -19.25
CA GLY A 8 18.48 -11.83 -18.43
C GLY A 8 17.30 -11.08 -19.04
N THR A 9 17.35 -10.80 -20.35
CA THR A 9 16.24 -10.14 -21.08
C THR A 9 14.95 -10.97 -21.04
N VAL A 10 15.06 -12.29 -21.17
CA VAL A 10 13.91 -13.20 -21.10
C VAL A 10 13.31 -13.21 -19.69
N PHE A 11 14.13 -13.25 -18.64
CA PHE A 11 13.64 -13.18 -17.27
C PHE A 11 12.94 -11.86 -16.95
N ILE A 12 13.46 -10.74 -17.47
CA ILE A 12 12.80 -9.43 -17.33
C ILE A 12 11.47 -9.43 -18.08
N ALA A 13 11.43 -9.93 -19.31
CA ALA A 13 10.18 -10.02 -20.09
C ALA A 13 9.12 -10.87 -19.36
N LEU A 14 9.51 -12.03 -18.83
CA LEU A 14 8.63 -12.89 -18.03
C LEU A 14 8.17 -12.20 -16.74
N ALA A 15 9.08 -11.50 -16.05
CA ALA A 15 8.73 -10.76 -14.83
C ALA A 15 7.70 -9.66 -15.12
N VAL A 16 7.82 -8.97 -16.24
CA VAL A 16 6.83 -7.97 -16.68
C VAL A 16 5.50 -8.63 -17.00
N ILE A 17 5.49 -9.72 -17.78
CA ILE A 17 4.26 -10.42 -18.16
C ILE A 17 3.54 -10.97 -16.91
N PHE A 18 4.25 -11.68 -16.04
CA PHE A 18 3.68 -12.26 -14.83
C PHE A 18 3.28 -11.17 -13.81
N GLY A 19 4.06 -10.09 -13.72
CA GLY A 19 3.75 -8.94 -12.89
C GLY A 19 2.48 -8.22 -13.35
N LEU A 20 2.29 -8.03 -14.65
CA LEU A 20 1.06 -7.47 -15.23
C LEU A 20 -0.13 -8.40 -14.98
N TYR A 21 0.05 -9.71 -15.16
CA TYR A 21 -1.01 -10.69 -14.91
C TYR A 21 -1.43 -10.72 -13.44
N MET A 22 -0.47 -10.70 -12.51
CA MET A 22 -0.72 -10.56 -11.08
C MET A 22 -1.44 -9.24 -10.76
N SER A 23 -0.99 -8.12 -11.35
CA SER A 23 -1.58 -6.80 -11.13
C SER A 23 -3.03 -6.74 -11.60
N TRP A 24 -3.35 -7.39 -12.73
CA TRP A 24 -4.73 -7.58 -13.17
C TRP A 24 -5.52 -8.37 -12.12
N GLY A 25 -5.03 -9.54 -11.69
CA GLY A 25 -5.70 -10.36 -10.67
C GLY A 25 -5.97 -9.60 -9.37
N ILE A 26 -5.02 -8.78 -8.91
CA ILE A 26 -5.20 -7.89 -7.75
C ILE A 26 -6.32 -6.90 -8.00
N GLY A 27 -6.30 -6.17 -9.13
CA GLY A 27 -7.35 -5.20 -9.45
C GLY A 27 -8.75 -5.84 -9.55
N ALA A 28 -8.85 -7.02 -10.18
CA ALA A 28 -10.12 -7.73 -10.33
C ALA A 28 -10.72 -8.15 -8.98
N ASN A 29 -9.88 -8.56 -8.02
CA ASN A 29 -10.31 -9.00 -6.70
C ASN A 29 -10.54 -7.82 -5.73
N ASP A 30 -9.65 -6.84 -5.71
CA ASP A 30 -9.58 -5.85 -4.63
C ASP A 30 -10.47 -4.61 -4.88
N VAL A 31 -10.90 -4.34 -6.13
CA VAL A 31 -11.84 -3.23 -6.42
C VAL A 31 -13.15 -3.37 -5.65
N ALA A 32 -13.63 -4.61 -5.46
CA ALA A 32 -14.83 -4.88 -4.68
C ALA A 32 -14.67 -4.48 -3.19
N ASN A 33 -13.46 -4.59 -2.64
CA ASN A 33 -13.17 -4.24 -1.25
C ASN A 33 -13.24 -2.72 -1.02
N ALA A 34 -12.79 -1.92 -1.98
CA ALA A 34 -12.78 -0.46 -1.88
C ALA A 34 -14.12 0.19 -2.28
N MET A 35 -14.77 -0.33 -3.32
CA MET A 35 -15.93 0.31 -3.94
C MET A 35 -17.26 -0.41 -3.69
N GLY A 36 -17.24 -1.59 -3.06
CA GLY A 36 -18.43 -2.43 -2.86
C GLY A 36 -19.53 -1.74 -2.06
N THR A 37 -19.19 -0.97 -1.02
CA THR A 37 -20.17 -0.22 -0.23
C THR A 37 -20.81 0.94 -1.00
N SER A 38 -20.02 1.64 -1.81
CA SER A 38 -20.48 2.80 -2.58
C SER A 38 -21.38 2.39 -3.74
N VAL A 39 -21.06 1.27 -4.41
CA VAL A 39 -21.91 0.67 -5.44
C VAL A 39 -23.13 0.01 -4.82
N GLY A 40 -22.95 -0.75 -3.72
CA GLY A 40 -24.04 -1.46 -3.05
C GLY A 40 -25.08 -0.55 -2.40
N SER A 41 -24.71 0.66 -1.99
CA SER A 41 -25.64 1.69 -1.51
C SER A 41 -26.36 2.46 -2.62
N GLY A 42 -25.98 2.25 -3.89
CA GLY A 42 -26.51 3.00 -5.03
C GLY A 42 -25.97 4.43 -5.15
N ALA A 43 -24.94 4.80 -4.37
CA ALA A 43 -24.34 6.14 -4.42
C ALA A 43 -23.58 6.41 -5.73
N ILE A 44 -22.97 5.36 -6.32
CA ILE A 44 -22.27 5.41 -7.60
C ILE A 44 -22.55 4.17 -8.44
N THR A 45 -22.45 4.30 -9.76
CA THR A 45 -22.56 3.17 -10.69
C THR A 45 -21.27 2.34 -10.74
N VAL A 46 -21.37 1.09 -11.18
CA VAL A 46 -20.21 0.21 -11.40
C VAL A 46 -19.17 0.85 -12.32
N LYS A 47 -19.60 1.53 -13.40
CA LYS A 47 -18.70 2.21 -14.33
C LYS A 47 -17.90 3.32 -13.64
N GLN A 48 -18.56 4.13 -12.82
CA GLN A 48 -17.90 5.21 -12.06
C GLN A 48 -16.92 4.62 -11.04
N ALA A 49 -17.31 3.57 -10.32
CA ALA A 49 -16.46 2.88 -9.35
C ALA A 49 -15.16 2.38 -9.98
N ILE A 50 -15.21 1.78 -11.18
CA ILE A 50 -14.03 1.30 -11.91
C ILE A 50 -13.08 2.46 -12.25
N ILE A 51 -13.59 3.59 -12.75
CA ILE A 51 -12.75 4.75 -13.12
C ILE A 51 -12.08 5.35 -11.88
N ILE A 52 -12.84 5.52 -10.79
CA ILE A 52 -12.31 6.06 -9.53
C ILE A 52 -11.23 5.10 -8.98
N ALA A 53 -11.53 3.80 -8.93
CA ALA A 53 -10.58 2.81 -8.44
C ALA A 53 -9.29 2.80 -9.28
N ALA A 54 -9.39 2.84 -10.62
CA ALA A 54 -8.21 2.88 -11.49
C ALA A 54 -7.27 4.06 -11.18
N ILE A 55 -7.82 5.26 -10.95
CA ILE A 55 -7.03 6.45 -10.63
C ILE A 55 -6.41 6.34 -9.24
N PHE A 56 -7.20 6.03 -8.21
CA PHE A 56 -6.76 6.06 -6.83
C PHE A 56 -5.89 4.85 -6.43
N GLU A 57 -6.17 3.66 -6.95
CA GLU A 57 -5.32 2.48 -6.74
C GLU A 57 -3.96 2.67 -7.42
N PHE A 58 -3.93 3.22 -8.64
CA PHE A 58 -2.66 3.55 -9.31
C PHE A 58 -1.87 4.61 -8.52
N ALA A 59 -2.53 5.69 -8.10
CA ALA A 59 -1.89 6.73 -7.30
C ALA A 59 -1.36 6.18 -5.96
N GLY A 60 -2.15 5.34 -5.28
CA GLY A 60 -1.76 4.68 -4.03
C GLY A 60 -0.57 3.74 -4.22
N ALA A 61 -0.59 2.91 -5.26
CA ALA A 61 0.51 2.02 -5.61
C ALA A 61 1.81 2.80 -5.89
N PHE A 62 1.72 3.91 -6.63
CA PHE A 62 2.86 4.76 -6.94
C PHE A 62 3.40 5.48 -5.69
N ILE A 63 2.53 6.06 -4.85
CA ILE A 63 2.94 6.89 -3.72
C ILE A 63 3.35 6.06 -2.50
N ALA A 64 2.67 4.95 -2.21
CA ALA A 64 2.83 4.20 -0.97
C ALA A 64 3.29 2.74 -1.15
N GLY A 65 3.28 2.20 -2.37
CA GLY A 65 3.58 0.79 -2.64
C GLY A 65 4.98 0.33 -2.26
N GLY A 66 5.97 1.23 -2.28
CA GLY A 66 7.38 0.88 -2.04
C GLY A 66 7.67 0.21 -0.69
N SER A 67 6.91 0.54 0.37
CA SER A 67 7.12 -0.04 1.70
C SER A 67 6.71 -1.52 1.78
N VAL A 68 5.61 -1.89 1.12
CA VAL A 68 5.10 -3.26 1.08
C VAL A 68 6.00 -4.12 0.18
N THR A 69 6.36 -3.61 -1.00
CA THR A 69 7.28 -4.30 -1.93
C THR A 69 8.63 -4.58 -1.26
N LYS A 70 9.15 -3.66 -0.45
CA LYS A 70 10.40 -3.87 0.31
C LYS A 70 10.27 -5.02 1.32
N THR A 71 9.11 -5.14 1.96
CA THR A 71 8.84 -6.19 2.94
C THR A 71 8.74 -7.56 2.26
N ILE A 72 8.07 -7.64 1.10
CA ILE A 72 8.00 -8.89 0.32
C ILE A 72 9.40 -9.29 -0.19
N ARG A 73 10.18 -8.34 -0.73
CA ARG A 73 11.51 -8.60 -1.30
C ARG A 73 12.55 -9.02 -0.26
N LYS A 74 12.55 -8.43 0.93
CA LYS A 74 13.63 -8.62 1.94
C LYS A 74 13.19 -9.32 3.22
N GLY A 75 11.89 -9.47 3.43
CA GLY A 75 11.34 -9.95 4.69
C GLY A 75 11.05 -11.45 4.74
N ILE A 76 10.90 -12.10 3.57
CA ILE A 76 10.40 -13.48 3.51
C ILE A 76 11.54 -14.51 3.40
N ILE A 77 12.50 -14.25 2.51
CA ILE A 77 13.64 -15.15 2.27
C ILE A 77 14.93 -14.43 2.64
N ASP A 78 15.84 -15.12 3.32
CA ASP A 78 17.17 -14.59 3.63
C ASP A 78 18.07 -14.63 2.38
N PRO A 79 18.51 -13.48 1.84
CA PRO A 79 19.38 -13.45 0.65
C PRO A 79 20.73 -14.15 0.85
N THR A 80 21.19 -14.30 2.10
CA THR A 80 22.47 -14.95 2.40
C THR A 80 22.46 -16.45 2.09
N SER A 81 21.30 -17.10 2.17
CA SER A 81 21.10 -18.51 1.83
C SER A 81 21.21 -18.80 0.33
N ILE A 82 21.24 -17.77 -0.52
CA ILE A 82 21.14 -17.88 -1.99
C ILE A 82 22.38 -17.29 -2.71
N VAL A 83 23.43 -16.93 -1.97
CA VAL A 83 24.63 -16.28 -2.52
C VAL A 83 25.33 -17.16 -3.57
N GLY A 84 25.17 -18.48 -3.49
CA GLY A 84 25.76 -19.43 -4.44
C GLY A 84 24.98 -19.63 -5.76
N ASN A 85 23.65 -19.44 -5.76
CA ASN A 85 22.78 -19.77 -6.91
C ASN A 85 21.66 -18.72 -7.09
N PRO A 86 21.99 -17.47 -7.49
CA PRO A 86 21.03 -16.37 -7.59
C PRO A 86 19.89 -16.63 -8.59
N GLU A 87 20.10 -17.49 -9.59
CA GLU A 87 19.09 -17.92 -10.56
C GLU A 87 17.88 -18.60 -9.90
N LEU A 88 18.09 -19.32 -8.80
CA LEU A 88 17.03 -20.00 -8.07
C LEU A 88 16.02 -19.02 -7.47
N LEU A 89 16.49 -17.85 -7.00
CA LEU A 89 15.63 -16.77 -6.53
C LEU A 89 14.81 -16.18 -7.67
N ILE A 90 15.40 -16.02 -8.86
CA ILE A 90 14.69 -15.49 -10.04
C ILE A 90 13.56 -16.45 -10.42
N TYR A 91 13.85 -17.75 -10.55
CA TYR A 91 12.84 -18.76 -10.85
C TYR A 91 11.74 -18.81 -9.80
N GLY A 92 12.13 -18.79 -8.51
CA GLY A 92 11.20 -18.83 -7.40
C GLY A 92 10.25 -17.63 -7.38
N MET A 93 10.76 -16.41 -7.60
CA MET A 93 9.93 -15.21 -7.63
C MET A 93 9.03 -15.15 -8.86
N LEU A 94 9.49 -15.60 -10.02
CA LEU A 94 8.66 -15.74 -11.23
C LEU A 94 7.54 -16.76 -11.02
N ALA A 95 7.86 -17.92 -10.43
CA ALA A 95 6.90 -18.96 -10.10
C ALA A 95 5.87 -18.46 -9.07
N ALA A 96 6.32 -17.72 -8.05
CA ALA A 96 5.43 -17.16 -7.03
C ALA A 96 4.45 -16.13 -7.61
N LEU A 97 4.93 -15.25 -8.52
CA LEU A 97 4.07 -14.31 -9.24
C LEU A 97 3.03 -15.04 -10.08
N LEU A 98 3.45 -16.02 -10.87
CA LEU A 98 2.55 -16.76 -11.75
C LEU A 98 1.52 -17.58 -10.96
N ALA A 99 1.94 -18.32 -9.94
CA ALA A 99 1.06 -19.13 -9.09
C ALA A 99 0.00 -18.25 -8.39
N SER A 100 0.43 -17.11 -7.85
CA SER A 100 -0.47 -16.16 -7.21
C SER A 100 -1.45 -15.53 -8.21
N ALA A 101 -0.98 -15.17 -9.41
CA ALA A 101 -1.83 -14.58 -10.45
C ALA A 101 -2.89 -15.57 -10.94
N ILE A 102 -2.51 -16.83 -11.17
CA ILE A 102 -3.44 -17.90 -11.55
C ILE A 102 -4.51 -18.08 -10.47
N TRP A 103 -4.10 -18.18 -9.20
CA TRP A 103 -5.03 -18.34 -8.09
C TRP A 103 -6.00 -17.16 -7.96
N LEU A 104 -5.48 -15.93 -8.04
CA LEU A 104 -6.31 -14.72 -7.98
C LEU A 104 -7.29 -14.62 -9.13
N MET A 105 -6.85 -14.94 -10.36
CA MET A 105 -7.75 -14.92 -11.52
C MET A 105 -8.84 -15.99 -11.36
N PHE A 106 -8.48 -17.21 -10.94
CA PHE A 106 -9.44 -18.26 -10.67
C PHE A 106 -10.47 -17.83 -9.61
N ALA A 107 -10.01 -17.34 -8.45
CA ALA A 107 -10.90 -16.86 -7.39
C ALA A 107 -11.80 -15.71 -7.85
N SER A 108 -11.26 -14.75 -8.60
CA SER A 108 -12.00 -13.61 -9.14
C SER A 108 -13.09 -14.06 -10.12
N THR A 109 -12.81 -15.02 -11.00
CA THR A 109 -13.83 -15.58 -11.93
C THR A 109 -14.95 -16.32 -11.20
N ARG A 110 -14.67 -16.85 -9.99
CA ARG A 110 -15.66 -17.47 -9.11
C ARG A 110 -16.37 -16.47 -8.19
N GLY A 111 -15.97 -15.19 -8.21
CA GLY A 111 -16.50 -14.15 -7.32
C GLY A 111 -16.10 -14.36 -5.86
N TRP A 112 -15.03 -15.10 -5.58
CA TRP A 112 -14.55 -15.34 -4.21
C TRP A 112 -13.65 -14.21 -3.74
N PRO A 113 -14.00 -13.48 -2.67
CA PRO A 113 -13.11 -12.48 -2.09
C PRO A 113 -11.96 -13.19 -1.38
N VAL A 114 -10.78 -13.15 -1.99
CA VAL A 114 -9.57 -13.78 -1.44
C VAL A 114 -8.54 -12.73 -1.06
N SER A 115 -7.50 -13.12 -0.32
CA SER A 115 -6.42 -12.20 0.02
C SER A 115 -5.23 -12.35 -0.92
N THR A 116 -4.93 -11.27 -1.63
CA THR A 116 -3.76 -11.14 -2.52
C THR A 116 -2.44 -11.29 -1.76
N THR A 117 -2.38 -10.73 -0.55
CA THR A 117 -1.18 -10.81 0.31
C THR A 117 -0.89 -12.23 0.79
N HIS A 118 -1.92 -12.98 1.22
CA HIS A 118 -1.74 -14.39 1.61
C HIS A 118 -1.28 -15.24 0.42
N SER A 119 -1.82 -14.96 -0.77
CA SER A 119 -1.49 -15.69 -1.99
C SER A 119 0.00 -15.55 -2.34
N ILE A 120 0.51 -14.32 -2.40
CA ILE A 120 1.92 -14.09 -2.75
C ILE A 120 2.89 -14.53 -1.65
N VAL A 121 2.58 -14.28 -0.37
CA VAL A 121 3.42 -14.73 0.75
C VAL A 121 3.48 -16.26 0.79
N GLY A 122 2.34 -16.93 0.64
CA GLY A 122 2.25 -18.38 0.60
C GLY A 122 3.03 -18.98 -0.58
N ALA A 123 2.93 -18.37 -1.77
CA ALA A 123 3.67 -18.83 -2.95
C ALA A 123 5.19 -18.66 -2.77
N ILE A 124 5.64 -17.55 -2.18
CA ILE A 124 7.07 -17.32 -1.89
C ILE A 124 7.58 -18.33 -0.85
N VAL A 125 6.84 -18.56 0.24
CA VAL A 125 7.19 -19.56 1.27
C VAL A 125 7.21 -20.97 0.68
N GLY A 126 6.22 -21.31 -0.16
CA GLY A 126 6.15 -22.60 -0.84
C GLY A 126 7.38 -22.87 -1.71
N PHE A 127 7.77 -21.92 -2.56
CA PHE A 127 9.00 -22.07 -3.34
C PHE A 127 10.23 -22.12 -2.44
N ALA A 128 10.33 -21.27 -1.41
CA ALA A 128 11.50 -21.24 -0.55
C ALA A 128 11.72 -22.59 0.15
N MET A 129 10.66 -23.21 0.67
CA MET A 129 10.74 -24.52 1.33
C MET A 129 11.13 -25.65 0.37
N VAL A 130 10.59 -25.66 -0.86
CA VAL A 130 10.82 -26.74 -1.83
C VAL A 130 12.11 -26.55 -2.62
N GLY A 131 12.39 -25.32 -3.04
CA GLY A 131 13.49 -24.98 -3.94
C GLY A 131 14.81 -24.74 -3.22
N ILE A 132 14.79 -24.19 -2.00
CA ILE A 132 16.01 -23.81 -1.26
C ILE A 132 16.15 -24.67 0.01
N GLY A 133 15.08 -24.72 0.82
CA GLY A 133 15.03 -25.43 2.08
C GLY A 133 14.19 -24.68 3.12
N VAL A 134 13.68 -25.41 4.10
CA VAL A 134 12.81 -24.88 5.16
C VAL A 134 13.53 -23.80 5.99
N ASP A 135 14.84 -23.93 6.18
CA ASP A 135 15.65 -22.99 6.97
C ASP A 135 15.93 -21.67 6.24
N ALA A 136 15.71 -21.60 4.91
CA ALA A 136 15.90 -20.37 4.13
C ALA A 136 14.78 -19.33 4.37
N VAL A 137 13.65 -19.77 4.95
CA VAL A 137 12.52 -18.92 5.28
C VAL A 137 12.78 -18.19 6.60
N ASN A 138 12.57 -16.88 6.61
CA ASN A 138 12.66 -16.11 7.84
C ASN A 138 11.39 -16.30 8.70
N TRP A 139 11.35 -17.36 9.49
CA TRP A 139 10.20 -17.72 10.33
C TRP A 139 9.80 -16.64 11.33
N GLY A 140 10.76 -15.86 11.86
CA GLY A 140 10.46 -14.74 12.75
C GLY A 140 9.70 -13.61 12.04
N LYS A 141 10.07 -13.30 10.79
CA LYS A 141 9.36 -12.32 9.97
C LYS A 141 8.01 -12.85 9.49
N ILE A 142 7.92 -14.12 9.10
CA ILE A 142 6.65 -14.75 8.77
C ILE A 142 5.69 -14.71 9.96
N GLY A 143 6.15 -15.04 11.17
CA GLY A 143 5.34 -14.92 12.38
C GLY A 143 4.82 -13.50 12.61
N SER A 144 5.64 -12.48 12.36
CA SER A 144 5.22 -11.07 12.44
C SER A 144 4.16 -10.72 11.38
N ILE A 145 4.28 -11.25 10.16
CA ILE A 145 3.30 -11.07 9.08
C ILE A 145 1.98 -11.76 9.44
N VAL A 146 2.02 -13.00 9.90
CA VAL A 146 0.83 -13.76 10.32
C VAL A 146 0.12 -13.09 11.49
N ALA A 147 0.87 -12.60 12.48
CA ALA A 147 0.30 -11.83 13.58
C ALA A 147 -0.44 -10.57 13.06
N SER A 148 0.12 -9.89 12.05
CA SER A 148 -0.53 -8.73 11.44
C SER A 148 -1.86 -9.06 10.74
N TRP A 149 -2.02 -10.27 10.20
CA TRP A 149 -3.27 -10.70 9.56
C TRP A 149 -4.42 -10.87 10.55
N ILE A 150 -4.12 -11.15 11.82
CA ILE A 150 -5.12 -11.26 12.89
C ILE A 150 -5.37 -9.88 13.52
N VAL A 151 -4.29 -9.16 13.83
CA VAL A 151 -4.40 -7.86 14.52
C VAL A 151 -5.07 -6.80 13.65
N SER A 152 -4.81 -6.77 12.33
CA SER A 152 -5.33 -5.71 11.46
C SER A 152 -6.86 -5.72 11.35
N PRO A 153 -7.54 -6.86 11.09
CA PRO A 153 -9.00 -6.93 11.11
C PRO A 153 -9.60 -6.60 12.49
N MET A 154 -8.97 -7.04 13.59
CA MET A 154 -9.46 -6.74 14.94
C MET A 154 -9.44 -5.23 15.22
N VAL A 155 -8.32 -4.56 14.93
CA VAL A 155 -8.19 -3.11 15.11
C VAL A 155 -9.13 -2.38 14.15
N GLY A 156 -9.21 -2.80 12.88
CA GLY A 156 -10.13 -2.23 11.90
C GLY A 156 -11.59 -2.34 12.33
N GLY A 157 -12.01 -3.51 12.82
CA GLY A 157 -13.36 -3.75 13.33
C GLY A 157 -13.67 -2.93 14.58
N PHE A 158 -12.72 -2.80 15.50
CA PHE A 158 -12.87 -1.97 16.69
C PHE A 158 -13.03 -0.48 16.35
N ILE A 159 -12.20 0.04 15.43
CA ILE A 159 -12.32 1.43 14.95
C ILE A 159 -13.66 1.64 14.22
N ALA A 160 -14.06 0.69 13.36
CA ALA A 160 -15.34 0.74 12.66
C ALA A 160 -16.53 0.76 13.63
N LEU A 161 -16.47 -0.03 14.72
CA LEU A 161 -17.48 -0.04 15.77
C LEU A 161 -17.59 1.33 16.45
N ILE A 162 -16.45 1.93 16.85
CA ILE A 162 -16.42 3.26 17.47
C ILE A 162 -17.00 4.31 16.52
N LEU A 163 -16.58 4.31 15.25
CA LEU A 163 -17.09 5.23 14.24
C LEU A 163 -18.60 5.07 14.05
N MET A 164 -19.10 3.84 13.99
CA MET A 164 -20.54 3.57 13.84
C MET A 164 -21.34 4.03 15.06
N ILE A 165 -20.83 3.83 16.29
CA ILE A 165 -21.45 4.35 17.52
C ILE A 165 -21.47 5.88 17.49
N SER A 166 -20.36 6.51 17.07
CA SER A 166 -20.25 7.96 16.95
C SER A 166 -21.24 8.53 15.94
N ILE A 167 -21.36 7.94 14.75
CA ILE A 167 -22.34 8.34 13.72
C ILE A 167 -23.77 8.16 14.24
N ARG A 168 -24.07 7.03 14.90
CA ARG A 168 -25.40 6.80 15.49
C ARG A 168 -25.76 7.88 16.51
N LYS A 169 -24.86 8.20 17.44
CA LYS A 169 -25.13 9.15 18.52
C LYS A 169 -25.16 10.61 18.05
N LEU A 170 -24.28 10.99 17.12
CA LEU A 170 -24.09 12.39 16.72
C LEU A 170 -25.00 12.82 15.56
N ILE A 171 -25.39 11.87 14.70
CA ILE A 171 -26.17 12.11 13.48
C ILE A 171 -27.53 11.40 13.55
N LEU A 172 -27.55 10.07 13.60
CA LEU A 172 -28.78 9.30 13.34
C LEU A 172 -29.81 9.38 14.46
N ASN A 173 -29.39 9.34 15.73
CA ASN A 173 -30.26 9.40 16.91
C ASN A 173 -30.36 10.85 17.43
N THR A 174 -30.77 11.77 16.57
CA THR A 174 -31.01 13.17 16.93
C THR A 174 -32.33 13.66 16.33
N ASP A 175 -32.90 14.73 16.89
CA ASP A 175 -34.21 15.24 16.46
C ASP A 175 -34.22 15.69 14.99
N ASN A 176 -33.07 16.16 14.47
CA ASN A 176 -32.89 16.53 13.06
C ASN A 176 -31.59 15.94 12.48
N PRO A 177 -31.62 14.68 12.01
CA PRO A 177 -30.44 13.99 11.49
C PRO A 177 -29.80 14.67 10.29
N PHE A 178 -30.60 15.31 9.42
CA PHE A 178 -30.09 15.97 8.23
C PHE A 178 -29.24 17.20 8.57
N ALA A 179 -29.71 18.04 9.50
CA ALA A 179 -28.95 19.19 9.97
C ALA A 179 -27.63 18.75 10.64
N ARG A 180 -27.68 17.70 11.46
CA ARG A 180 -26.49 17.14 12.11
C ARG A 180 -25.52 16.49 11.14
N ALA A 181 -26.01 15.81 10.11
CA ALA A 181 -25.18 15.26 9.04
C ALA A 181 -24.39 16.36 8.33
N LYS A 182 -25.02 17.50 8.02
CA LYS A 182 -24.34 18.65 7.40
C LYS A 182 -23.22 19.21 8.26
N THR A 183 -23.34 19.13 9.59
CA THR A 183 -22.29 19.57 10.53
C THR A 183 -21.18 18.53 10.71
N TRP A 184 -21.53 17.26 10.92
CA TRP A 184 -20.57 16.21 11.31
C TRP A 184 -19.96 15.45 10.14
N ALA A 185 -20.65 15.29 9.00
CA ALA A 185 -20.09 14.60 7.84
C ALA A 185 -18.78 15.25 7.34
N PRO A 186 -18.66 16.59 7.22
CA PRO A 186 -17.40 17.23 6.86
C PRO A 186 -16.26 16.94 7.85
N VAL A 187 -16.56 16.80 9.14
CA VAL A 187 -15.57 16.48 10.18
C VAL A 187 -14.99 15.08 9.97
N TYR A 188 -15.84 14.09 9.67
CA TYR A 188 -15.36 12.73 9.37
C TYR A 188 -14.53 12.68 8.08
N VAL A 189 -14.98 13.37 7.03
CA VAL A 189 -14.22 13.45 5.76
C VAL A 189 -12.87 14.12 5.98
N PHE A 190 -12.83 15.22 6.75
CA PHE A 190 -11.59 15.89 7.13
C PHE A 190 -10.65 14.97 7.90
N LEU A 191 -11.16 14.22 8.90
CA LEU A 191 -10.35 13.29 9.67
C LEU A 191 -9.72 12.20 8.80
N VAL A 192 -10.48 11.62 7.87
CA VAL A 192 -9.97 10.61 6.92
C VAL A 192 -8.90 11.23 6.01
N GLY A 193 -9.20 12.39 5.42
CA GLY A 193 -8.25 13.11 4.57
C GLY A 193 -6.96 13.44 5.30
N TRP A 194 -7.06 13.93 6.54
CA TRP A 194 -5.93 14.24 7.41
C TRP A 194 -5.05 13.00 7.66
N ILE A 195 -5.65 11.87 8.03
CA ILE A 195 -4.89 10.62 8.28
C ILE A 195 -4.19 10.15 7.00
N VAL A 196 -4.88 10.13 5.86
CA VAL A 196 -4.32 9.71 4.57
C VAL A 196 -3.17 10.64 4.14
N SER A 197 -3.33 11.96 4.31
CA SER A 197 -2.28 12.94 4.06
C SER A 197 -1.07 12.72 4.95
N LEU A 198 -1.25 12.50 6.25
CA LEU A 198 -0.15 12.22 7.17
C LEU A 198 0.60 10.94 6.78
N VAL A 199 -0.12 9.84 6.50
CA VAL A 199 0.51 8.58 6.09
C VAL A 199 1.28 8.75 4.78
N THR A 200 0.70 9.48 3.83
CA THR A 200 1.37 9.80 2.55
C THR A 200 2.64 10.60 2.76
N LEU A 201 2.60 11.65 3.59
CA LEU A 201 3.76 12.50 3.88
C LEU A 201 4.87 11.73 4.58
N PHE A 202 4.54 10.96 5.62
CA PHE A 202 5.55 10.32 6.45
C PHE A 202 6.03 8.98 5.93
N LYS A 203 5.18 8.20 5.25
CA LYS A 203 5.55 6.85 4.76
C LYS A 203 5.61 6.78 3.24
N GLY A 204 4.69 7.43 2.54
CA GLY A 204 4.62 7.42 1.09
C GLY A 204 5.84 8.08 0.45
N LEU A 205 6.09 9.35 0.72
CA LEU A 205 7.14 10.15 0.05
C LEU A 205 8.59 9.72 0.35
N LYS A 206 8.83 8.79 1.28
CA LYS A 206 10.20 8.36 1.64
C LYS A 206 11.00 7.80 0.46
N HIS A 207 10.32 7.19 -0.51
CA HIS A 207 10.99 6.61 -1.68
C HIS A 207 11.35 7.65 -2.75
N LEU A 208 10.75 8.85 -2.70
CA LEU A 208 10.99 9.93 -3.66
C LEU A 208 12.18 10.84 -3.30
N LYS A 209 12.88 10.56 -2.19
CA LYS A 209 14.06 11.32 -1.71
C LYS A 209 13.84 12.85 -1.69
N LEU A 210 12.62 13.30 -1.39
CA LEU A 210 12.31 14.72 -1.25
C LEU A 210 12.76 15.19 0.14
N GLU A 211 13.93 15.80 0.23
CA GLU A 211 14.39 16.50 1.43
C GLU A 211 13.74 17.89 1.47
N CYS A 212 12.77 18.11 2.36
CA CYS A 212 12.27 19.46 2.64
C CYS A 212 13.35 20.23 3.43
N VAL A 213 14.21 20.97 2.74
CA VAL A 213 15.20 21.87 3.36
C VAL A 213 14.54 23.22 3.62
N PHE A 214 14.39 23.58 4.90
CA PHE A 214 14.01 24.94 5.31
C PHE A 214 15.32 25.75 5.38
N SER A 215 15.54 26.68 4.46
CA SER A 215 16.73 27.56 4.51
C SER A 215 16.46 28.70 5.51
N PRO A 216 17.23 28.83 6.61
CA PRO A 216 16.95 29.83 7.64
C PRO A 216 17.28 31.28 7.26
N ASN A 217 17.76 31.56 6.04
CA ASN A 217 18.34 32.85 5.66
C ASN A 217 17.71 33.53 4.42
N LEU A 218 16.43 33.30 4.08
CA LEU A 218 15.75 34.06 3.01
C LEU A 218 14.66 35.01 3.56
N PRO A 219 14.51 36.23 2.99
CA PRO A 219 13.42 37.14 3.33
C PRO A 219 12.05 36.55 2.98
N PRO A 220 10.98 36.91 3.73
CA PRO A 220 9.71 36.17 3.81
C PRO A 220 8.83 36.16 2.54
N ILE A 221 9.30 36.73 1.42
CA ILE A 221 8.54 36.85 0.16
C ILE A 221 9.01 35.85 -0.91
N LEU A 222 10.15 35.17 -0.71
CA LEU A 222 10.73 34.26 -1.72
C LEU A 222 10.96 32.82 -1.22
N SER A 223 10.41 32.43 -0.06
CA SER A 223 10.68 31.10 0.53
C SER A 223 9.89 29.94 -0.08
N GLU A 224 9.10 30.15 -1.13
CA GLU A 224 8.26 29.12 -1.75
C GLU A 224 8.83 28.57 -3.08
N SER A 225 10.14 28.64 -3.28
CA SER A 225 10.77 28.08 -4.47
C SER A 225 11.27 26.66 -4.18
N CYS A 226 10.49 25.66 -4.57
CA CYS A 226 10.88 24.25 -4.58
C CYS A 226 11.96 24.03 -5.65
N HIS A 227 13.24 24.12 -5.29
CA HIS A 227 14.36 23.84 -6.19
C HIS A 227 14.96 22.46 -5.93
N LEU A 228 15.10 21.69 -7.01
CA LEU A 228 15.75 20.39 -7.08
C LEU A 228 17.29 20.54 -7.10
N ASN A 229 17.95 19.95 -6.11
CA ASN A 229 19.06 18.99 -6.24
C ASN A 229 20.34 19.26 -5.40
N SER A 230 20.83 18.12 -4.87
CA SER A 230 22.19 17.74 -4.49
C SER A 230 22.84 18.30 -3.22
N GLY A 231 22.90 17.45 -2.18
CA GLY A 231 24.13 17.25 -1.41
C GLY A 231 24.08 17.53 0.10
N LYS A 232 24.22 16.45 0.89
CA LYS A 232 24.77 16.36 2.28
C LYS A 232 23.97 16.98 3.46
N LEU A 233 23.43 16.08 4.30
CA LEU A 233 23.42 15.96 5.80
C LEU A 233 23.28 17.23 6.72
N PRO A 234 22.97 17.11 8.04
CA PRO A 234 22.12 16.17 8.80
C PRO A 234 21.15 16.85 9.81
N ALA A 235 20.29 16.01 10.41
CA ALA A 235 19.52 16.05 11.66
C ALA A 235 19.39 17.35 12.52
N ILE A 236 18.13 17.68 12.89
CA ILE A 236 17.56 17.78 14.27
C ILE A 236 16.37 18.77 14.29
N GLY A 237 15.22 18.33 14.84
CA GLY A 237 14.18 19.20 15.42
C GLY A 237 13.20 19.90 14.47
N ALA A 238 12.13 19.20 14.03
CA ALA A 238 11.05 19.88 13.27
C ALA A 238 9.66 19.22 13.43
N SER A 239 9.26 18.87 14.66
CA SER A 239 7.97 18.20 14.90
C SER A 239 6.77 19.14 15.08
N ALA A 240 6.98 20.41 15.45
CA ALA A 240 5.88 21.35 15.71
C ALA A 240 5.70 22.39 14.58
N THR A 241 6.78 22.82 13.94
CA THR A 241 6.76 23.88 12.93
C THR A 241 6.17 23.43 11.58
N ARG A 242 6.23 22.11 11.27
CA ARG A 242 5.70 21.56 10.01
C ARG A 242 4.18 21.62 9.89
N VAL A 243 3.46 21.63 11.02
CA VAL A 243 1.99 21.67 11.04
C VAL A 243 1.47 23.09 10.85
N LEU A 244 2.20 24.10 11.34
CA LEU A 244 1.75 25.50 11.30
C LEU A 244 1.86 26.12 9.90
N CYS A 245 2.84 25.70 9.08
CA CYS A 245 3.11 26.29 7.76
C CYS A 245 2.01 26.03 6.72
N ILE A 246 1.30 24.90 6.79
CA ILE A 246 0.27 24.54 5.79
C ILE A 246 -1.07 25.23 6.10
N VAL A 247 -1.36 25.50 7.37
CA VAL A 247 -2.61 26.18 7.77
C VAL A 247 -2.62 27.65 7.31
N THR A 248 -1.45 28.28 7.14
CA THR A 248 -1.33 29.67 6.67
C THR A 248 -1.38 29.85 5.15
N GLN A 249 -1.37 28.77 4.36
CA GLN A 249 -1.37 28.84 2.88
C GLN A 249 -2.77 28.62 2.26
N THR A 250 -3.84 28.72 3.08
CA THR A 250 -5.25 28.72 2.63
C THR A 250 -5.96 30.06 2.89
N ARG A 251 -5.20 31.17 2.82
CA ARG A 251 -5.75 32.51 2.57
C ARG A 251 -5.04 33.14 1.39
#